data_AF-A0A8T6V3J3-F1
#
_entry.id   AF-A0A8T6V3J3-F1
#
_cell.length_a   1.000
_cell.length_b   1.000
_cell.length_c   1.000
_cell.angle_alpha   90.00
_cell.angle_beta   90.00
_cell.angle_gamma   90.00
#
_symmetry.space_group_name_H-M   'P 1'
#
loop_
_entity.id
_entity.type
_entity.pdbx_description
1 polymer ?
#
loop_
_entity_poly.entity_id
_entity_poly.type
_entity_poly.pdbx_seq_one_letter_code
_entity_poly.pdbx_strand_id
1 'polypeptide(L)'
;MSPFALLIFFLQFPLGLLLISCIDINKKLTHTERYFATIVIGPTLTCFILLCLLLLTGSWTFSIFALWAILIIPLLFLLSKNESSFLIRFTLPKSLNYKYLSSIRFWILFTILILYSGILFGGFLLNEQGFPVVISLGWADTSYHLSMIGRLTTADPFILEHPVISGQTLTYPFMLNLLTALYQKIGFTLFTAWHLSNALYGISFVFLIYLFGKRFLDSKISAALLVGLVLFGGGIGFFLYFNDLSIALGKGGLSAFFNTIFNPPHEYTHLQFRDQGRDPAEYGIFHNIYWIVPAISFLSHQRTFLTGLAIAIVLLIGLYAYRGNKNIWRWSFIWAGIP
;
A
#
# COMPACT_ATOMS: atom_id res chain seq x y z
N MET A 1 3.50 -19.85 -14.46
CA MET A 1 2.29 -19.00 -14.27
C MET A 1 1.37 -19.24 -15.45
N SER A 2 0.09 -19.55 -15.22
CA SER A 2 -0.85 -19.87 -16.30
C SER A 2 -1.41 -18.60 -16.96
N PRO A 3 -1.76 -18.63 -18.26
CA PRO A 3 -2.48 -17.52 -18.90
C PRO A 3 -3.79 -17.17 -18.19
N PHE A 4 -4.43 -18.16 -17.57
CA PHE A 4 -5.64 -17.98 -16.77
C PHE A 4 -5.42 -17.11 -15.53
N ALA A 5 -4.27 -17.26 -14.85
CA ALA A 5 -3.89 -16.44 -13.70
C ALA A 5 -3.81 -14.95 -14.07
N LEU A 6 -3.13 -14.67 -15.19
CA LEU A 6 -3.00 -13.30 -15.72
C LEU A 6 -4.35 -12.73 -16.11
N LEU A 7 -5.23 -13.53 -16.72
CA LEU A 7 -6.56 -13.10 -17.09
C LEU A 7 -7.37 -12.64 -15.88
N ILE A 8 -7.47 -13.45 -14.81
CA ILE A 8 -8.18 -13.06 -13.58
C ILE A 8 -7.55 -11.80 -12.97
N PHE A 9 -6.22 -11.70 -12.96
CA PHE A 9 -5.53 -10.52 -12.45
C PHE A 9 -5.93 -9.24 -13.20
N PHE A 10 -5.91 -9.24 -14.53
CA PHE A 10 -6.24 -8.04 -15.31
C PHE A 10 -7.75 -7.72 -15.32
N LEU A 11 -8.61 -8.73 -15.18
CA LEU A 11 -10.07 -8.55 -15.14
C LEU A 11 -10.57 -7.78 -13.90
N GLN A 12 -9.73 -7.56 -12.89
CA GLN A 12 -10.07 -6.76 -11.70
C GLN A 12 -10.19 -5.26 -12.04
N PHE A 13 -9.42 -4.78 -13.02
CA PHE A 13 -9.36 -3.36 -13.35
C PHE A 13 -10.61 -2.81 -14.08
N PRO A 14 -11.21 -3.51 -15.06
CA PRO A 14 -12.50 -3.12 -15.64
C PRO A 14 -13.58 -2.85 -14.58
N LEU A 15 -13.66 -3.69 -13.55
CA LEU A 15 -14.60 -3.52 -12.44
C LEU A 15 -14.34 -2.22 -11.66
N GLY A 16 -13.08 -1.96 -11.31
CA GLY A 16 -12.69 -0.72 -10.63
C GLY A 16 -13.00 0.52 -11.47
N LEU A 17 -12.72 0.48 -12.78
CA LEU A 17 -12.99 1.58 -13.70
C LEU A 17 -14.49 1.86 -13.82
N LEU A 18 -15.30 0.80 -13.90
CA LEU A 18 -16.75 0.92 -13.96
C LEU A 18 -17.27 1.62 -12.70
N LEU A 19 -16.85 1.19 -11.51
CA LEU A 19 -17.28 1.85 -10.27
C LEU A 19 -16.83 3.32 -10.20
N ILE A 20 -15.57 3.60 -10.52
CA ILE A 20 -15.05 4.99 -10.55
C ILE A 20 -15.83 5.84 -11.55
N SER A 21 -16.23 5.29 -12.70
CA SER A 21 -17.01 6.01 -13.70
C SER A 21 -18.45 6.28 -13.24
N CYS A 22 -19.04 5.38 -12.45
CA CYS A 22 -20.35 5.57 -11.84
C CYS A 22 -20.34 6.64 -10.73
N ILE A 23 -19.25 6.71 -9.96
CA ILE A 23 -19.08 7.67 -8.86
C ILE A 23 -18.68 9.05 -9.42
N ASP A 24 -17.69 9.11 -10.34
CA ASP A 24 -17.19 10.33 -10.97
C ASP A 24 -18.04 10.77 -12.19
N ILE A 25 -19.36 10.93 -11.97
CA ILE A 25 -20.32 11.22 -13.05
C ILE A 25 -20.05 12.54 -13.79
N ASN A 26 -19.56 13.56 -13.07
CA ASN A 26 -19.19 14.85 -13.65
C ASN A 26 -17.76 14.89 -14.20
N LYS A 27 -17.07 13.74 -14.25
CA LYS A 27 -15.72 13.59 -14.81
C LYS A 27 -14.70 14.57 -14.18
N LYS A 28 -14.78 14.81 -12.87
CA LYS A 28 -13.93 15.75 -12.11
C LYS A 28 -12.53 15.20 -11.84
N LEU A 29 -12.33 13.89 -11.87
CA LEU A 29 -11.00 13.29 -11.72
C LEU A 29 -10.21 13.40 -13.03
N THR A 30 -8.92 13.67 -12.93
CA THR A 30 -8.01 13.59 -14.07
C THR A 30 -7.87 12.14 -14.54
N HIS A 31 -7.36 11.92 -15.75
CA HIS A 31 -7.12 10.56 -16.25
C HIS A 31 -6.16 9.76 -15.35
N THR A 32 -5.10 10.40 -14.85
CA THR A 32 -4.12 9.76 -13.97
C THR A 32 -4.71 9.39 -12.61
N GLU A 33 -5.57 10.23 -12.04
CA GLU A 33 -6.27 9.91 -10.78
C GLU A 33 -7.22 8.72 -10.95
N ARG A 34 -7.99 8.69 -12.04
CA ARG A 34 -8.88 7.55 -12.32
C ARG A 34 -8.11 6.26 -12.51
N TYR A 35 -6.94 6.33 -13.15
CA TYR A 35 -6.07 5.16 -13.37
C TYR A 35 -5.62 4.54 -12.04
N PHE A 36 -4.99 5.32 -11.16
CA PHE A 36 -4.55 4.79 -9.87
C PHE A 36 -5.72 4.45 -8.94
N ALA A 37 -6.82 5.21 -8.98
CA ALA A 37 -8.03 4.83 -8.26
C ALA A 37 -8.60 3.49 -8.75
N THR A 38 -8.57 3.21 -10.05
CA THR A 38 -8.99 1.92 -10.63
C THR A 38 -8.13 0.78 -10.14
N ILE A 39 -6.80 0.96 -10.07
CA ILE A 39 -5.85 -0.05 -9.58
C ILE A 39 -6.10 -0.38 -8.10
N VAL A 40 -6.55 0.58 -7.29
CA VAL A 40 -6.88 0.35 -5.88
C VAL A 40 -8.27 -0.28 -5.73
N ILE A 41 -9.28 0.31 -6.36
CA ILE A 41 -10.68 -0.07 -6.17
C ILE A 41 -11.01 -1.42 -6.81
N GLY A 42 -10.45 -1.73 -7.99
CA GLY A 42 -10.73 -2.99 -8.71
C GLY A 42 -10.39 -4.25 -7.90
N PRO A 43 -9.13 -4.42 -7.46
CA PRO A 43 -8.74 -5.52 -6.60
C PRO A 43 -9.47 -5.54 -5.25
N THR A 44 -9.76 -4.37 -4.66
CA THR A 44 -10.55 -4.28 -3.42
C THR A 44 -11.95 -4.89 -3.60
N LEU A 45 -12.69 -4.44 -4.62
CA LEU A 45 -14.03 -4.98 -4.93
C LEU A 45 -13.97 -6.48 -5.28
N THR A 46 -12.93 -6.89 -6.00
CA THR A 46 -12.71 -8.30 -6.35
C THR A 46 -12.60 -9.15 -5.08
N CYS A 47 -11.90 -8.67 -4.04
CA CYS A 47 -11.79 -9.37 -2.75
C CYS A 47 -13.14 -9.45 -2.03
N PHE A 48 -13.92 -8.37 -2.01
CA PHE A 48 -15.25 -8.39 -1.39
C PHE A 48 -16.19 -9.37 -2.09
N ILE A 49 -16.22 -9.37 -3.43
CA ILE A 49 -17.03 -10.32 -4.22
C ILE A 49 -16.57 -11.75 -3.95
N LEU A 50 -15.26 -11.99 -3.99
CA LEU A 50 -14.68 -13.30 -3.70
C LEU A 50 -15.05 -13.77 -2.29
N LEU A 51 -14.93 -12.91 -1.28
CA LEU A 51 -15.30 -13.25 0.10
C LEU A 51 -16.76 -13.68 0.19
N CYS A 52 -17.67 -12.93 -0.44
CA CYS A 52 -19.09 -13.29 -0.45
C CYS A 52 -19.31 -14.65 -1.10
N LEU A 53 -18.68 -14.91 -2.25
CA LEU A 53 -18.79 -16.21 -2.93
C LEU A 53 -18.24 -17.35 -2.07
N LEU A 54 -17.10 -17.13 -1.40
CA LEU A 54 -16.48 -18.13 -0.53
C LEU A 54 -17.34 -18.44 0.69
N LEU A 55 -17.93 -17.42 1.33
CA LEU A 55 -18.85 -17.61 2.46
C LEU A 55 -20.15 -18.30 2.06
N LEU A 56 -20.65 -18.06 0.84
CA LEU A 56 -21.86 -18.69 0.34
C LEU A 56 -21.65 -20.16 -0.05
N THR A 57 -20.49 -20.49 -0.60
CA THR A 57 -20.26 -21.77 -1.28
C THR A 57 -19.34 -22.71 -0.52
N GLY A 58 -18.53 -22.18 0.40
CA GLY A 58 -17.47 -22.92 1.08
C GLY A 58 -16.37 -23.43 0.14
N SER A 59 -16.43 -23.15 -1.17
CA SER A 59 -15.55 -23.76 -2.16
C SER A 59 -14.75 -22.71 -2.92
N TRP A 60 -13.43 -22.84 -2.88
CA TRP A 60 -12.52 -22.02 -3.69
C TRP A 60 -12.74 -22.21 -5.19
N THR A 61 -12.89 -23.44 -5.64
CA THR A 61 -13.05 -23.77 -7.06
C THR A 61 -14.30 -23.10 -7.63
N PHE A 62 -15.45 -23.29 -6.98
CA PHE A 62 -16.69 -22.68 -7.44
C PHE A 62 -16.63 -21.14 -7.37
N SER A 63 -16.12 -20.58 -6.27
CA SER A 63 -15.97 -19.14 -6.10
C SER A 63 -15.09 -18.50 -7.17
N ILE A 64 -14.00 -19.14 -7.58
CA ILE A 64 -13.11 -18.61 -8.62
C ILE A 64 -13.79 -18.60 -10.00
N PHE A 65 -14.52 -19.67 -10.35
CA PHE A 65 -15.27 -19.70 -11.61
C PHE A 65 -16.39 -18.66 -11.63
N ALA A 66 -17.16 -18.54 -10.54
CA ALA A 66 -18.19 -17.52 -10.40
C ALA A 66 -17.59 -16.09 -10.46
N LEU A 67 -16.48 -15.86 -9.78
CA LEU A 67 -15.76 -14.59 -9.82
C LEU A 67 -15.33 -14.24 -11.24
N TRP A 68 -14.76 -15.19 -11.98
CA TRP A 68 -14.35 -14.98 -13.37
C TRP A 68 -15.53 -14.57 -14.26
N ALA A 69 -16.68 -15.26 -14.14
CA ALA A 69 -17.90 -14.91 -14.87
C ALA A 69 -18.38 -13.48 -14.54
N ILE A 70 -18.34 -13.09 -13.26
CA ILE A 70 -18.72 -11.75 -12.81
C ILE A 70 -17.77 -10.69 -13.37
N LEU A 71 -16.45 -10.92 -13.33
CA LEU A 71 -15.46 -9.93 -13.76
C LEU A 71 -15.44 -9.70 -15.29
N ILE A 72 -15.96 -10.64 -16.08
CA ILE A 72 -16.12 -10.45 -17.54
C ILE A 72 -17.20 -9.43 -17.86
N ILE A 73 -18.25 -9.32 -17.04
CA ILE A 73 -19.40 -8.44 -17.34
C ILE A 73 -18.98 -6.96 -17.46
N PRO A 74 -18.22 -6.36 -16.52
CA PRO A 74 -17.71 -5.00 -16.67
C PRO A 74 -16.87 -4.81 -17.94
N LEU A 75 -16.03 -5.80 -18.28
CA LEU A 75 -15.21 -5.74 -19.49
C LEU A 75 -16.09 -5.69 -20.74
N LEU A 76 -17.05 -6.61 -20.89
CA LEU A 76 -17.96 -6.63 -22.03
C LEU A 76 -18.80 -5.36 -22.12
N PHE A 77 -19.27 -4.85 -20.99
CA PHE A 77 -20.02 -3.58 -20.94
C PHE A 77 -19.16 -2.41 -21.45
N LEU A 78 -17.91 -2.29 -20.99
CA LEU A 78 -17.01 -1.23 -21.42
C LEU A 78 -16.65 -1.33 -22.91
N LEU A 79 -16.43 -2.55 -23.42
CA LEU A 79 -16.22 -2.79 -24.85
C LEU A 79 -17.45 -2.43 -25.68
N SER A 80 -18.66 -2.76 -25.20
CA SER A 80 -19.92 -2.49 -25.90
C SER A 80 -20.22 -0.99 -26.07
N LYS A 81 -19.75 -0.16 -25.13
CA LYS A 81 -19.95 1.29 -25.19
C LYS A 81 -19.08 1.99 -26.23
N ASN A 82 -18.23 1.24 -26.94
CA ASN A 82 -17.20 1.77 -27.83
C ASN A 82 -16.44 2.95 -27.19
N GLU A 83 -16.32 2.90 -25.87
CA GLU A 83 -15.42 3.70 -25.07
C GLU A 83 -14.03 3.17 -25.42
N SER A 84 -13.54 3.50 -26.62
CA SER A 84 -12.18 3.27 -27.12
C SER A 84 -11.11 3.82 -26.15
N SER A 85 -11.55 4.68 -25.23
CA SER A 85 -10.93 5.03 -23.97
C SER A 85 -10.48 3.86 -23.09
N PHE A 86 -11.09 2.68 -23.15
CA PHE A 86 -10.71 1.54 -22.30
C PHE A 86 -9.28 1.06 -22.57
N LEU A 87 -8.95 0.75 -23.83
CA LEU A 87 -7.59 0.34 -24.23
C LEU A 87 -6.64 1.53 -24.39
N ILE A 88 -7.15 2.68 -24.84
CA ILE A 88 -6.32 3.88 -25.09
C ILE A 88 -5.98 4.62 -23.79
N ARG A 89 -6.77 4.54 -22.71
CA ARG A 89 -6.46 5.20 -21.42
C ARG A 89 -5.69 4.34 -20.43
N PHE A 90 -5.59 3.02 -20.68
CA PHE A 90 -4.59 2.16 -20.04
C PHE A 90 -3.20 2.27 -20.68
N THR A 91 -3.06 3.01 -21.79
CA THR A 91 -1.73 3.38 -22.26
C THR A 91 -1.07 4.24 -21.19
N LEU A 92 0.15 3.84 -20.80
CA LEU A 92 1.07 4.68 -20.03
C LEU A 92 0.99 6.10 -20.58
N PRO A 93 0.91 7.15 -19.73
CA PRO A 93 0.79 8.51 -20.20
C PRO A 93 1.85 8.74 -21.28
N LYS A 94 1.41 9.08 -22.51
CA LYS A 94 2.26 9.25 -23.72
C LYS A 94 3.40 10.27 -23.53
N SER A 95 3.50 10.90 -22.38
CA SER A 95 4.52 11.86 -21.99
C SER A 95 5.68 11.22 -21.22
N LEU A 96 6.37 10.23 -21.80
CA LEU A 96 7.83 10.12 -21.57
C LEU A 96 8.50 11.15 -22.47
N ASN A 97 8.20 12.43 -22.21
CA ASN A 97 8.90 13.54 -22.83
C ASN A 97 10.25 13.65 -22.09
N TYR A 98 11.36 13.73 -22.82
CA TYR A 98 12.69 13.91 -22.22
C TYR A 98 12.75 15.14 -21.29
N LYS A 99 11.92 16.18 -21.56
CA LYS A 99 11.75 17.35 -20.67
C LYS A 99 11.18 17.02 -19.29
N TYR A 100 10.52 15.88 -19.15
CA TYR A 100 9.99 15.40 -17.88
C TYR A 100 11.08 14.71 -17.06
N LEU A 101 11.97 13.96 -17.73
CA LEU A 101 13.15 13.34 -17.12
C LEU A 101 14.16 14.39 -16.65
N SER A 102 14.24 15.55 -17.29
CA SER A 102 15.10 16.66 -16.82
C SER A 102 14.52 17.48 -15.67
N SER A 103 13.29 17.19 -15.22
CA SER A 103 12.64 17.96 -14.17
C SER A 103 13.05 17.46 -12.78
N ILE A 104 13.51 18.34 -11.89
CA ILE A 104 13.89 17.97 -10.51
C ILE A 104 12.80 17.18 -9.77
N ARG A 105 11.53 17.50 -10.00
CA ARG A 105 10.37 16.77 -9.42
C ARG A 105 10.31 15.31 -9.82
N PHE A 106 10.74 14.98 -11.04
CA PHE A 106 10.77 13.60 -11.51
C PHE A 106 11.79 12.81 -10.70
N TRP A 107 13.00 13.36 -10.55
CA TRP A 107 14.05 12.73 -9.75
C TRP A 107 13.67 12.61 -8.29
N ILE A 108 13.05 13.62 -7.67
CA ILE A 108 12.54 13.52 -6.30
C ILE A 108 11.56 12.35 -6.16
N LEU A 109 10.52 12.29 -7.00
CA LEU A 109 9.53 11.22 -6.95
C LEU A 109 10.11 9.85 -7.28
N PHE A 110 11.04 9.79 -8.24
CA PHE A 110 11.72 8.57 -8.64
C PHE A 110 12.58 8.01 -7.51
N THR A 111 13.37 8.86 -6.85
CA THR A 111 14.15 8.49 -5.67
C THR A 111 13.25 8.01 -4.55
N ILE A 112 12.18 8.76 -4.24
CA ILE A 112 11.18 8.35 -3.23
C ILE A 112 10.60 6.98 -3.55
N LEU A 113 10.20 6.75 -4.82
CA LEU A 113 9.62 5.50 -5.26
C LEU A 113 10.61 4.33 -5.17
N ILE A 114 11.88 4.54 -5.55
CA ILE A 114 12.93 3.52 -5.41
C ILE A 114 13.14 3.17 -3.94
N LEU A 115 13.31 4.16 -3.07
CA LEU A 115 13.56 3.94 -1.64
C LEU A 115 12.38 3.20 -1.00
N TYR A 116 11.15 3.66 -1.26
CA TYR A 116 9.95 3.01 -0.74
C TYR A 116 9.76 1.60 -1.30
N SER A 117 10.03 1.39 -2.59
CA SER A 117 9.99 0.04 -3.18
C SER A 117 11.02 -0.87 -2.53
N GLY A 118 12.25 -0.40 -2.31
CA GLY A 118 13.28 -1.18 -1.59
C GLY A 118 12.81 -1.64 -0.22
N ILE A 119 12.14 -0.76 0.55
CA ILE A 119 11.55 -1.10 1.85
C ILE A 119 10.39 -2.11 1.67
N LEU A 120 9.48 -1.86 0.74
CA LEU A 120 8.30 -2.68 0.49
C LEU A 120 8.67 -4.12 0.09
N PHE A 121 9.61 -4.26 -0.85
CA PHE A 121 10.10 -5.56 -1.32
C PHE A 121 11.08 -6.20 -0.33
N GLY A 122 11.79 -5.40 0.47
CA GLY A 122 12.63 -5.89 1.56
C GLY A 122 11.83 -6.50 2.72
N GLY A 123 10.54 -6.12 2.86
CA GLY A 123 9.67 -6.61 3.92
C GLY A 123 9.49 -8.14 3.95
N PHE A 124 9.67 -8.82 2.82
CA PHE A 124 9.62 -10.28 2.74
C PHE A 124 10.59 -10.79 1.66
N LEU A 125 11.59 -11.54 2.09
CA LEU A 125 12.61 -12.15 1.25
C LEU A 125 12.59 -13.67 1.40
N LEU A 126 13.26 -14.36 0.48
CA LEU A 126 13.56 -15.78 0.60
C LEU A 126 15.08 -15.92 0.77
N ASN A 127 15.53 -16.77 1.69
CA ASN A 127 16.94 -17.14 1.75
C ASN A 127 17.31 -18.12 0.62
N GLU A 128 18.58 -18.51 0.55
CA GLU A 128 19.10 -19.42 -0.47
C GLU A 128 18.41 -20.79 -0.47
N GLN A 129 17.86 -21.20 0.67
CA GLN A 129 17.11 -22.45 0.84
C GLN A 129 15.61 -22.28 0.58
N GLY A 130 15.15 -21.07 0.24
CA GLY A 130 13.74 -20.77 -0.04
C GLY A 130 12.89 -20.50 1.20
N PHE A 131 13.47 -20.33 2.37
CA PHE A 131 12.74 -19.98 3.59
C PHE A 131 12.46 -18.47 3.68
N PRO A 132 11.26 -18.08 4.15
CA PRO A 132 10.92 -16.72 4.55
C PRO A 132 11.95 -16.03 5.43
N VAL A 133 12.40 -14.84 5.02
CA VAL A 133 13.19 -13.90 5.82
C VAL A 133 12.46 -12.56 5.83
N VAL A 134 12.39 -11.91 7.00
CA VAL A 134 11.62 -10.69 7.21
C VAL A 134 12.50 -9.63 7.88
N ILE A 135 12.27 -8.36 7.56
CA ILE A 135 12.89 -7.24 8.30
C ILE A 135 12.53 -7.32 9.80
N SER A 136 13.48 -6.99 10.67
CA SER A 136 13.34 -7.14 12.13
C SER A 136 12.08 -6.47 12.69
N LEU A 137 11.74 -5.26 12.24
CA LEU A 137 10.56 -4.52 12.69
C LEU A 137 9.23 -5.15 12.27
N GLY A 138 9.20 -5.94 11.20
CA GLY A 138 8.00 -6.57 10.67
C GLY A 138 7.88 -8.06 10.97
N TRP A 139 8.80 -8.65 11.75
CA TRP A 139 8.93 -10.10 11.89
C TRP A 139 7.64 -10.78 12.41
N ALA A 140 7.10 -10.31 13.53
CA ALA A 140 5.88 -10.88 14.12
C ALA A 140 4.66 -10.67 13.22
N ASP A 141 4.50 -9.46 12.69
CA ASP A 141 3.34 -9.08 11.86
C ASP A 141 3.34 -9.82 10.52
N THR A 142 4.49 -9.87 9.84
CA THR A 142 4.64 -10.62 8.58
C THR A 142 4.36 -12.10 8.79
N SER A 143 4.85 -12.69 9.89
CA SER A 143 4.56 -14.09 10.23
C SER A 143 3.07 -14.32 10.42
N TYR A 144 2.37 -13.45 11.14
CA TYR A 144 0.92 -13.53 11.34
C TYR A 144 0.14 -13.40 10.02
N HIS A 145 0.52 -12.46 9.16
CA HIS A 145 -0.04 -12.28 7.82
C HIS A 145 0.19 -13.52 6.93
N LEU A 146 1.39 -14.13 6.97
CA LEU A 146 1.68 -15.38 6.25
C LEU A 146 0.82 -16.54 6.78
N SER A 147 0.61 -16.64 8.10
CA SER A 147 -0.28 -17.64 8.70
C SER A 147 -1.73 -17.45 8.26
N MET A 148 -2.24 -16.21 8.20
CA MET A 148 -3.57 -15.93 7.64
C MET A 148 -3.70 -16.37 6.19
N ILE A 149 -2.71 -16.02 5.37
CA ILE A 149 -2.70 -16.40 3.95
C ILE A 149 -2.72 -17.92 3.81
N GLY A 150 -1.88 -18.61 4.60
CA GLY A 150 -1.85 -20.07 4.65
C GLY A 150 -3.23 -20.63 4.98
N ARG A 151 -3.86 -20.16 6.08
CA ARG A 151 -5.18 -20.62 6.51
C ARG A 151 -6.26 -20.35 5.46
N LEU A 152 -6.34 -19.13 4.92
CA LEU A 152 -7.32 -18.75 3.90
C LEU A 152 -7.16 -19.58 2.62
N THR A 153 -5.92 -19.92 2.26
CA THR A 153 -5.62 -20.71 1.06
C THR A 153 -5.96 -22.19 1.27
N THR A 154 -5.73 -22.77 2.44
CA THR A 154 -5.87 -24.22 2.64
C THR A 154 -7.20 -24.65 3.29
N ALA A 155 -7.99 -23.73 3.83
CA ALA A 155 -9.29 -24.06 4.40
C ALA A 155 -10.25 -24.67 3.36
N ASP A 156 -10.71 -25.89 3.65
CA ASP A 156 -11.69 -26.64 2.86
C ASP A 156 -12.61 -27.43 3.82
N PRO A 157 -13.90 -27.06 3.97
CA PRO A 157 -14.54 -25.91 3.34
C PRO A 157 -13.93 -24.58 3.79
N PHE A 158 -14.09 -23.54 2.98
CA PHE A 158 -13.64 -22.20 3.31
C PHE A 158 -14.34 -21.71 4.59
N ILE A 159 -13.55 -21.31 5.58
CA ILE A 159 -14.01 -20.72 6.83
C ILE A 159 -13.11 -19.58 7.26
N LEU A 160 -13.68 -18.57 7.93
CA LEU A 160 -12.94 -17.46 8.54
C LEU A 160 -12.50 -17.82 9.95
N GLU A 161 -11.55 -18.74 10.06
CA GLU A 161 -10.95 -19.13 11.34
C GLU A 161 -9.64 -18.39 11.58
N HIS A 162 -9.39 -18.03 12.84
CA HIS A 162 -8.16 -17.44 13.30
C HIS A 162 -6.98 -18.39 13.04
N PRO A 163 -5.88 -17.94 12.43
CA PRO A 163 -4.82 -18.85 11.97
C PRO A 163 -3.97 -19.47 13.08
N VAL A 164 -4.04 -18.92 14.31
CA VAL A 164 -3.23 -19.36 15.46
C VAL A 164 -4.10 -19.91 16.61
N ILE A 165 -5.40 -19.61 16.63
CA ILE A 165 -6.27 -19.97 17.76
C ILE A 165 -7.45 -20.74 17.18
N SER A 166 -7.44 -22.06 17.36
CA SER A 166 -8.47 -22.92 16.79
C SER A 166 -9.86 -22.61 17.39
N GLY A 167 -10.89 -22.72 16.57
CA GLY A 167 -12.28 -22.46 16.94
C GLY A 167 -12.65 -20.98 17.07
N GLN A 168 -11.69 -20.06 16.91
CA GLN A 168 -11.96 -18.62 16.96
C GLN A 168 -12.15 -18.04 15.56
N THR A 169 -13.03 -17.07 15.45
CA THR A 169 -13.24 -16.33 14.18
C THR A 169 -12.08 -15.38 13.92
N LEU A 170 -11.67 -15.26 12.65
CA LEU A 170 -10.71 -14.24 12.23
C LEU A 170 -11.33 -12.84 12.31
N THR A 171 -10.88 -12.03 13.27
CA THR A 171 -11.36 -10.65 13.48
C THR A 171 -10.41 -9.57 12.95
N TYR A 172 -9.14 -9.90 12.71
CA TYR A 172 -8.15 -8.97 12.18
C TYR A 172 -8.42 -8.63 10.71
N PRO A 173 -8.25 -7.38 10.24
CA PRO A 173 -8.44 -7.00 8.84
C PRO A 173 -7.61 -7.84 7.85
N PHE A 174 -8.28 -8.63 6.99
CA PHE A 174 -7.64 -9.67 6.19
C PHE A 174 -7.81 -9.54 4.66
N MET A 175 -8.40 -8.45 4.16
CA MET A 175 -8.70 -8.31 2.72
C MET A 175 -7.48 -8.47 1.82
N LEU A 176 -6.34 -7.88 2.17
CA LEU A 176 -5.12 -8.01 1.37
C LEU A 176 -4.52 -9.42 1.45
N ASN A 177 -4.72 -10.11 2.59
CA ASN A 177 -4.34 -11.52 2.75
C ASN A 177 -5.21 -12.41 1.86
N LEU A 178 -6.52 -12.13 1.77
CA LEU A 178 -7.43 -12.83 0.87
C LEU A 178 -7.08 -12.59 -0.60
N LEU A 179 -6.68 -11.38 -0.98
CA LEU A 179 -6.17 -11.11 -2.34
C LEU A 179 -4.92 -11.95 -2.65
N THR A 180 -4.02 -12.04 -1.68
CA THR A 180 -2.80 -12.85 -1.79
C THR A 180 -3.13 -14.34 -1.91
N ALA A 181 -4.11 -14.83 -1.15
CA ALA A 181 -4.61 -16.20 -1.22
C ALA A 181 -5.26 -16.50 -2.59
N LEU A 182 -6.05 -15.56 -3.14
CA LEU A 182 -6.59 -15.66 -4.49
C LEU A 182 -5.47 -15.81 -5.52
N TYR A 183 -4.43 -14.95 -5.45
CA TYR A 183 -3.30 -15.03 -6.36
C TYR A 183 -2.57 -16.38 -6.26
N GLN A 184 -2.39 -16.94 -5.07
CA GLN A 184 -1.84 -18.29 -4.94
C GLN A 184 -2.77 -19.36 -5.55
N LYS A 185 -4.08 -19.28 -5.30
CA LYS A 185 -5.07 -20.23 -5.85
C LYS A 185 -5.12 -20.23 -7.37
N ILE A 186 -4.88 -19.09 -8.01
CA ILE A 186 -4.82 -18.99 -9.48
C ILE A 186 -3.42 -19.29 -10.05
N GLY A 187 -2.42 -19.60 -9.22
CA GLY A 187 -1.14 -20.16 -9.64
C GLY A 187 0.08 -19.22 -9.56
N PHE A 188 -0.01 -18.11 -8.82
CA PHE A 188 1.18 -17.34 -8.43
C PHE A 188 1.91 -18.05 -7.27
N THR A 189 3.24 -17.94 -7.22
CA THR A 189 3.98 -18.36 -6.01
C THR A 189 3.62 -17.43 -4.85
N LEU A 190 3.79 -17.90 -3.60
CA LEU A 190 3.57 -17.07 -2.41
C LEU A 190 4.35 -15.75 -2.49
N PHE A 191 5.62 -15.82 -2.91
CA PHE A 191 6.49 -14.65 -3.07
C PHE A 191 5.93 -13.65 -4.08
N THR A 192 5.57 -14.10 -5.28
CA THR A 192 5.01 -13.21 -6.29
C THR A 192 3.65 -12.68 -5.86
N ALA A 193 2.77 -13.50 -5.27
CA ALA A 193 1.45 -13.08 -4.80
C ALA A 193 1.54 -12.01 -3.70
N TRP A 194 2.45 -12.18 -2.75
CA TRP A 194 2.71 -11.25 -1.65
C TRP A 194 3.15 -9.88 -2.19
N HIS A 195 4.18 -9.89 -3.02
CA HIS A 195 4.78 -8.67 -3.53
C HIS A 195 3.91 -7.97 -4.58
N LEU A 196 3.22 -8.72 -5.43
CA LEU A 196 2.32 -8.16 -6.43
C LEU A 196 1.17 -7.40 -5.78
N SER A 197 0.53 -8.00 -4.77
CA SER A 197 -0.55 -7.33 -4.04
C SER A 197 -0.07 -6.11 -3.27
N ASN A 198 1.10 -6.17 -2.62
CA ASN A 198 1.70 -5.00 -1.97
C ASN A 198 2.08 -3.89 -2.96
N ALA A 199 2.68 -4.24 -4.10
CA ALA A 199 3.08 -3.28 -5.12
C ALA A 199 1.87 -2.56 -5.73
N LEU A 200 0.76 -3.27 -5.95
CA LEU A 200 -0.48 -2.65 -6.46
C LEU A 200 -0.95 -1.50 -5.57
N TYR A 201 -1.05 -1.71 -4.26
CA TYR A 201 -1.51 -0.67 -3.33
C TYR A 201 -0.40 0.33 -3.00
N GLY A 202 0.82 -0.13 -2.75
CA GLY A 202 1.98 0.69 -2.38
C GLY A 202 2.35 1.71 -3.44
N ILE A 203 2.55 1.25 -4.68
CA ILE A 203 2.91 2.14 -5.77
C ILE A 203 1.75 3.10 -6.07
N SER A 204 0.51 2.60 -6.09
CA SER A 204 -0.67 3.45 -6.30
C SER A 204 -0.81 4.51 -5.21
N PHE A 205 -0.56 4.16 -3.95
CA PHE A 205 -0.61 5.08 -2.82
C PHE A 205 0.36 6.25 -2.98
N VAL A 206 1.61 5.98 -3.38
CA VAL A 206 2.61 7.03 -3.66
C VAL A 206 2.10 8.02 -4.71
N PHE A 207 1.57 7.51 -5.83
CA PHE A 207 1.04 8.38 -6.89
C PHE A 207 -0.23 9.10 -6.47
N LEU A 208 -1.12 8.45 -5.72
CA LEU A 208 -2.35 9.05 -5.24
C LEU A 208 -2.09 10.20 -4.26
N ILE A 209 -1.12 10.07 -3.33
CA ILE A 209 -0.71 11.19 -2.46
C ILE A 209 -0.15 12.34 -3.28
N TYR A 210 0.72 12.06 -4.25
CA TYR A 210 1.26 13.11 -5.11
C TYR A 210 0.14 13.84 -5.85
N LEU A 211 -0.84 13.12 -6.40
CA LEU A 211 -1.98 13.70 -7.10
C LEU A 211 -2.89 14.50 -6.17
N PHE A 212 -3.14 14.00 -4.97
CA PHE A 212 -3.86 14.73 -3.92
C PHE A 212 -3.13 16.02 -3.52
N GLY A 213 -1.83 15.94 -3.25
CA GLY A 213 -0.98 17.09 -2.93
C GLY A 213 -0.97 18.12 -4.04
N LYS A 214 -0.95 17.69 -5.32
CA LYS A 214 -1.07 18.61 -6.46
C LYS A 214 -2.37 19.40 -6.47
N ARG A 215 -3.48 18.79 -6.04
CA ARG A 215 -4.78 19.47 -5.97
C ARG A 215 -4.87 20.43 -4.79
N PHE A 216 -4.24 20.07 -3.68
CA PHE A 216 -4.36 20.79 -2.42
C PHE A 216 -3.34 21.93 -2.28
N LEU A 217 -2.10 21.71 -2.69
CA LEU A 217 -0.96 22.63 -2.49
C LEU A 217 -0.65 23.52 -3.70
N ASP A 218 -1.32 23.27 -4.85
CA ASP A 218 -1.09 23.95 -6.15
C ASP A 218 0.39 24.02 -6.60
N SER A 219 1.23 23.14 -6.06
CA SER A 219 2.67 23.08 -6.35
C SER A 219 3.11 21.65 -6.53
N LYS A 220 3.76 21.37 -7.66
CA LYS A 220 4.26 20.03 -8.00
C LYS A 220 5.44 19.63 -7.11
N ILE A 221 6.26 20.59 -6.69
CA ILE A 221 7.39 20.33 -5.78
C ILE A 221 6.83 20.06 -4.39
N SER A 222 5.93 20.90 -3.89
CA SER A 222 5.30 20.69 -2.57
C SER A 222 4.53 19.38 -2.51
N ALA A 223 3.88 18.97 -3.60
CA ALA A 223 3.24 17.66 -3.71
C ALA A 223 4.26 16.49 -3.63
N ALA A 224 5.43 16.61 -4.25
CA ALA A 224 6.47 15.60 -4.14
C ALA A 224 7.08 15.54 -2.73
N LEU A 225 7.27 16.71 -2.10
CA LEU A 225 7.70 16.80 -0.70
C LEU A 225 6.66 16.22 0.25
N LEU A 226 5.36 16.41 -0.01
CA LEU A 226 4.28 15.79 0.76
C LEU A 226 4.39 14.26 0.74
N VAL A 227 4.67 13.65 -0.43
CA VAL A 227 4.92 12.20 -0.50
C VAL A 227 6.10 11.81 0.39
N GLY A 228 7.21 12.56 0.29
CA GLY A 228 8.40 12.32 1.11
C GLY A 228 8.09 12.41 2.62
N LEU A 229 7.31 13.42 3.03
CA LEU A 229 6.89 13.60 4.43
C LEU A 229 5.94 12.49 4.89
N VAL A 230 4.99 12.06 4.07
CA VAL A 230 4.04 11.00 4.44
C VAL A 230 4.75 9.65 4.57
N LEU A 231 5.74 9.35 3.71
CA LEU A 231 6.46 8.08 3.77
C LEU A 231 7.59 8.10 4.80
N PHE A 232 8.40 9.16 4.83
CA PHE A 232 9.66 9.23 5.56
C PHE A 232 9.65 10.20 6.74
N GLY A 233 8.50 10.78 7.07
CA GLY A 233 8.36 11.67 8.22
C GLY A 233 8.61 10.92 9.53
N GLY A 234 9.82 11.08 10.09
CA GLY A 234 10.25 10.51 11.37
C GLY A 234 10.22 11.51 12.52
N GLY A 235 9.35 12.53 12.45
CA GLY A 235 9.18 13.48 13.54
C GLY A 235 10.28 14.51 13.75
N ILE A 236 10.50 14.88 15.01
CA ILE A 236 11.50 15.88 15.42
C ILE A 236 12.82 15.26 15.92
N GLY A 237 13.00 13.94 15.77
CA GLY A 237 14.22 13.23 16.21
C GLY A 237 15.51 13.73 15.53
N PHE A 238 15.39 14.38 14.37
CA PHE A 238 16.52 15.00 13.70
C PHE A 238 17.19 16.11 14.53
N PHE A 239 16.49 16.79 15.44
CA PHE A 239 17.12 17.77 16.33
C PHE A 239 18.12 17.10 17.28
N LEU A 240 17.77 15.93 17.82
CA LEU A 240 18.68 15.13 18.64
C LEU A 240 19.86 14.62 17.82
N TYR A 241 19.61 14.14 16.60
CA TYR A 241 20.68 13.71 15.69
C TYR A 241 21.67 14.83 15.36
N PHE A 242 21.18 16.03 15.04
CA PHE A 242 22.05 17.18 14.75
C PHE A 242 22.79 17.66 16.01
N ASN A 243 22.18 17.55 17.19
CA ASN A 243 22.86 17.82 18.45
C ASN A 243 24.01 16.83 18.68
N ASP A 244 23.78 15.53 18.47
CA ASP A 244 24.82 14.50 18.61
C ASP A 244 25.95 14.69 17.59
N LEU A 245 25.63 15.05 16.34
CA LEU A 245 26.62 15.41 15.32
C LEU A 245 27.44 16.64 15.73
N SER A 246 26.81 17.67 16.29
CA SER A 246 27.49 18.88 16.77
C SER A 246 28.45 18.56 17.93
N ILE A 247 28.01 17.74 18.88
CA ILE A 247 28.84 17.28 20.01
C ILE A 247 30.01 16.44 19.50
N ALA A 248 29.77 15.52 18.58
CA ALA A 248 30.80 14.66 18.00
C ALA A 248 31.87 15.49 17.28
N LEU A 249 31.45 16.48 16.48
CA LEU A 249 32.36 17.39 15.79
C LEU A 249 33.17 18.23 16.79
N GLY A 250 32.54 18.76 17.84
CA GLY A 250 33.20 19.62 18.83
C GLY A 250 34.20 18.90 19.73
N LYS A 251 33.94 17.62 20.09
CA LYS A 251 34.80 16.86 21.01
C LYS A 251 35.80 15.94 20.32
N GLY A 252 35.44 15.36 19.18
CA GLY A 252 36.25 14.34 18.48
C GLY A 252 36.59 14.70 17.04
N GLY A 253 36.29 15.93 16.60
CA GLY A 253 36.61 16.42 15.26
C GLY A 253 35.87 15.66 14.14
N LEU A 254 36.40 15.75 12.92
CA LEU A 254 35.80 15.16 11.73
C LEU A 254 35.65 13.64 11.82
N SER A 255 36.60 12.95 12.47
CA SER A 255 36.54 11.49 12.61
C SER A 255 35.33 11.05 13.43
N ALA A 256 35.09 11.68 14.58
CA ALA A 256 33.92 11.39 15.41
C ALA A 256 32.60 11.81 14.74
N PHE A 257 32.61 12.92 14.00
CA PHE A 257 31.46 13.34 13.20
C PHE A 257 31.07 12.28 12.16
N PHE A 258 32.03 11.81 11.34
CA PHE A 258 31.75 10.75 10.36
C PHE A 258 31.36 9.44 11.02
N ASN A 259 32.00 9.06 12.14
CA ASN A 259 31.60 7.88 12.87
C ASN A 259 30.14 7.97 13.36
N THR A 260 29.71 9.14 13.84
CA THR A 260 28.33 9.37 14.29
C THR A 260 27.33 9.33 13.13
N ILE A 261 27.73 9.67 11.90
CA ILE A 261 26.89 9.53 10.71
C ILE A 261 26.60 8.05 10.41
N PHE A 262 27.63 7.20 10.43
CA PHE A 262 27.51 5.80 10.06
C PHE A 262 27.08 4.89 11.21
N ASN A 263 27.40 5.27 12.44
CA ASN A 263 27.13 4.54 13.67
C ASN A 263 26.48 5.50 14.69
N PRO A 264 25.23 5.90 14.46
CA PRO A 264 24.55 6.82 15.36
C PRO A 264 24.43 6.25 16.78
N PRO A 265 24.65 7.07 17.83
CA PRO A 265 24.60 6.63 19.22
C PRO A 265 23.19 6.26 19.70
N HIS A 266 22.16 6.79 19.04
CA HIS A 266 20.76 6.62 19.41
C HIS A 266 19.90 6.23 18.20
N GLU A 267 18.77 5.57 18.46
CA GLU A 267 17.69 5.44 17.49
C GLU A 267 16.80 6.70 17.54
N TYR A 268 16.85 7.56 16.51
CA TYR A 268 16.15 8.86 16.53
C TYR A 268 14.67 8.79 16.17
N THR A 269 14.18 7.61 15.77
CA THR A 269 12.78 7.37 15.40
C THR A 269 12.00 6.66 16.50
N HIS A 270 12.70 6.09 17.47
CA HIS A 270 12.13 5.32 18.55
C HIS A 270 12.91 5.59 19.84
N LEU A 271 12.50 6.63 20.56
CA LEU A 271 13.16 7.06 21.79
C LEU A 271 12.61 6.26 22.98
N GLN A 272 12.75 4.93 22.91
CA GLN A 272 12.37 4.01 23.98
C GLN A 272 13.63 3.54 24.74
N PHE A 273 13.93 4.22 25.85
CA PHE A 273 15.02 3.81 26.75
C PHE A 273 14.58 2.80 27.83
N ARG A 274 13.28 2.49 27.91
CA ARG A 274 12.67 1.63 28.95
C ARG A 274 12.97 0.14 28.77
N ASP A 275 13.10 -0.34 27.53
CA ASP A 275 13.28 -1.78 27.25
C ASP A 275 14.76 -2.22 27.29
N GLN A 276 15.68 -1.29 27.57
CA GLN A 276 17.10 -1.59 27.78
C GLN A 276 17.49 -1.76 29.25
N GLY A 277 16.51 -1.82 30.17
CA GLY A 277 16.75 -2.05 31.60
C GLY A 277 17.48 -0.90 32.32
N ARG A 278 17.43 0.32 31.79
CA ARG A 278 18.09 1.51 32.39
C ARG A 278 17.10 2.38 33.16
N ASP A 279 17.61 3.08 34.18
CA ASP A 279 16.80 3.85 35.12
C ASP A 279 16.06 5.01 34.41
N PRO A 280 14.72 5.12 34.53
CA PRO A 280 13.94 6.24 33.99
C PRO A 280 14.45 7.63 34.40
N ALA A 281 15.17 7.74 35.52
CA ALA A 281 15.71 9.01 36.01
C ALA A 281 16.89 9.56 35.17
N GLU A 282 17.61 8.75 34.40
CA GLU A 282 18.84 9.17 33.71
C GLU A 282 18.63 10.03 32.45
N TYR A 283 17.46 9.98 31.79
CA TYR A 283 17.33 10.53 30.42
C TYR A 283 16.22 11.61 30.21
N GLY A 284 15.65 12.18 31.26
CA GLY A 284 14.79 13.39 31.17
C GLY A 284 13.41 13.20 30.52
N ILE A 285 12.82 14.27 29.95
CA ILE A 285 11.41 14.35 29.49
C ILE A 285 11.11 13.69 28.13
N PHE A 286 12.13 13.18 27.42
CA PHE A 286 11.97 12.59 26.08
C PHE A 286 11.73 11.07 26.08
N HIS A 287 11.41 10.51 27.25
CA HIS A 287 11.09 9.08 27.38
C HIS A 287 9.76 8.79 26.69
N ASN A 288 9.71 7.71 25.91
CA ASN A 288 8.48 7.16 25.35
C ASN A 288 7.91 7.93 24.15
N ILE A 289 8.76 8.58 23.33
CA ILE A 289 8.29 9.18 22.07
C ILE A 289 8.61 8.28 20.86
N TYR A 290 7.54 7.88 20.16
CA TYR A 290 7.56 6.99 19.02
C TYR A 290 7.31 7.80 17.74
N TRP A 291 8.38 8.22 17.07
CA TRP A 291 8.30 8.89 15.77
C TRP A 291 8.75 7.93 14.67
N ILE A 292 8.08 6.78 14.61
CA ILE A 292 8.50 5.71 13.71
C ILE A 292 8.16 6.13 12.28
N VAL A 293 9.14 6.03 11.40
CA VAL A 293 9.00 6.34 9.98
C VAL A 293 7.86 5.51 9.36
N PRO A 294 6.79 6.13 8.82
CA PRO A 294 5.62 5.40 8.34
C PRO A 294 5.92 4.34 7.29
N ALA A 295 6.89 4.60 6.39
CA ALA A 295 7.34 3.64 5.38
C ALA A 295 7.74 2.30 6.00
N ILE A 296 8.43 2.31 7.13
CA ILE A 296 8.91 1.11 7.80
C ILE A 296 7.87 0.60 8.81
N SER A 297 7.19 1.49 9.53
CA SER A 297 6.27 1.13 10.63
C SER A 297 4.92 0.59 10.20
N PHE A 298 4.35 1.12 9.11
CA PHE A 298 2.94 0.86 8.76
C PHE A 298 2.75 0.53 7.28
N LEU A 299 3.62 1.02 6.40
CA LEU A 299 3.43 0.92 4.96
C LEU A 299 4.23 -0.21 4.29
N SER A 300 4.98 -1.00 5.07
CA SER A 300 5.80 -2.11 4.57
C SER A 300 5.27 -3.49 4.99
N HIS A 301 4.96 -3.66 6.28
CA HIS A 301 4.58 -4.95 6.86
C HIS A 301 3.11 -5.00 7.33
N GLN A 302 2.54 -3.87 7.79
CA GLN A 302 1.11 -3.78 8.11
C GLN A 302 0.26 -3.63 6.84
N ARG A 303 0.16 -4.73 6.11
CA ARG A 303 -0.35 -4.76 4.74
C ARG A 303 -1.76 -4.19 4.61
N THR A 304 -2.65 -4.53 5.54
CA THR A 304 -4.03 -4.04 5.48
C THR A 304 -4.15 -2.53 5.73
N PHE A 305 -3.22 -1.96 6.50
CA PHE A 305 -3.14 -0.51 6.69
C PHE A 305 -2.80 0.21 5.38
N LEU A 306 -1.85 -0.32 4.60
CA LEU A 306 -1.51 0.22 3.27
C LEU A 306 -2.72 0.22 2.32
N THR A 307 -3.48 -0.87 2.29
CA THR A 307 -4.72 -0.96 1.50
C THR A 307 -5.75 0.07 1.96
N GLY A 308 -6.01 0.17 3.27
CA GLY A 308 -6.94 1.14 3.84
C GLY A 308 -6.56 2.58 3.50
N LEU A 309 -5.29 2.93 3.63
CA LEU A 309 -4.78 4.26 3.26
C LEU A 309 -4.90 4.54 1.77
N ALA A 310 -4.60 3.59 0.89
CA ALA A 310 -4.78 3.77 -0.55
C ALA A 310 -6.25 4.09 -0.90
N ILE A 311 -7.20 3.36 -0.30
CA ILE A 311 -8.65 3.62 -0.47
C ILE A 311 -9.02 5.00 0.11
N ALA A 312 -8.52 5.34 1.29
CA ALA A 312 -8.77 6.62 1.94
C ALA A 312 -8.29 7.80 1.08
N ILE A 313 -7.13 7.71 0.43
CA ILE A 313 -6.65 8.78 -0.47
C ILE A 313 -7.52 8.88 -1.72
N VAL A 314 -7.99 7.76 -2.31
CA VAL A 314 -8.95 7.79 -3.43
C VAL A 314 -10.21 8.55 -3.03
N LEU A 315 -10.74 8.25 -1.84
CA LEU A 315 -11.88 8.94 -1.27
C LEU A 315 -11.60 10.43 -1.06
N LEU A 316 -10.46 10.81 -0.47
CA LEU A 316 -10.10 12.22 -0.22
C LEU A 316 -9.96 13.01 -1.52
N ILE A 317 -9.36 12.43 -2.57
CA ILE A 317 -9.32 13.04 -3.91
C ILE A 317 -10.73 13.29 -4.43
N GLY A 318 -11.62 12.31 -4.29
CA GLY A 318 -13.02 12.41 -4.70
C GLY A 318 -13.79 13.49 -3.96
N LEU A 319 -13.74 13.48 -2.62
CA LEU A 319 -14.39 14.47 -1.77
C LEU A 319 -13.89 15.89 -2.06
N TYR A 320 -12.58 16.06 -2.25
CA TYR A 320 -12.02 17.35 -2.61
C TYR A 320 -12.46 17.80 -4.01
N ALA A 321 -12.43 16.90 -5.00
CA ALA A 321 -12.83 17.20 -6.37
C ALA A 321 -14.33 17.54 -6.52
N TYR A 322 -15.16 17.02 -5.61
CA TYR A 322 -16.61 17.25 -5.56
C TYR A 322 -17.03 18.25 -4.47
N ARG A 323 -16.10 18.97 -3.84
CA ARG A 323 -16.45 19.99 -2.84
C ARG A 323 -17.45 21.00 -3.42
N GLY A 324 -18.60 21.15 -2.76
CA GLY A 324 -19.69 22.01 -3.21
C GLY A 324 -20.58 21.44 -4.33
N ASN A 325 -20.36 20.20 -4.77
CA ASN A 325 -21.19 19.53 -5.77
C ASN A 325 -22.26 18.64 -5.10
N LYS A 326 -23.50 18.68 -5.61
CA LYS A 326 -24.62 17.86 -5.10
C LYS A 326 -24.36 16.35 -5.17
N ASN A 327 -23.47 15.89 -6.04
CA ASN A 327 -23.12 14.47 -6.20
C ASN A 327 -21.99 14.01 -5.26
N ILE A 328 -21.51 14.85 -4.34
CA ILE A 328 -20.44 14.49 -3.39
C ILE A 328 -20.78 13.24 -2.57
N TRP A 329 -22.06 13.02 -2.24
CA TRP A 329 -22.52 11.86 -1.48
C TRP A 329 -22.17 10.52 -2.15
N ARG A 330 -22.01 10.47 -3.49
CA ARG A 330 -21.62 9.21 -4.17
C ARG A 330 -20.26 8.69 -3.71
N TRP A 331 -19.39 9.56 -3.20
CA TRP A 331 -18.10 9.16 -2.66
C TRP A 331 -18.21 8.45 -1.30
N SER A 332 -19.36 8.55 -0.60
CA SER A 332 -19.61 7.75 0.61
C SER A 332 -19.74 6.25 0.32
N PHE A 333 -20.01 5.85 -0.94
CA PHE A 333 -19.96 4.43 -1.31
C PHE A 333 -18.56 3.82 -1.18
N ILE A 334 -17.51 4.64 -1.33
CA ILE A 334 -16.12 4.19 -1.09
C ILE A 334 -15.84 4.11 0.41
N TRP A 335 -16.46 4.98 1.23
CA TRP A 335 -16.34 4.97 2.68
C TRP A 335 -16.79 3.63 3.30
N ALA A 336 -17.88 3.05 2.79
CA ALA A 336 -18.40 1.76 3.25
C ALA A 336 -17.44 0.57 3.00
N GLY A 337 -16.40 0.76 2.18
CA GLY A 337 -15.40 -0.25 1.86
C GLY A 337 -14.04 -0.02 2.53
N ILE A 338 -13.92 0.94 3.46
CA ILE A 338 -12.72 1.10 4.29
C ILE A 338 -12.81 0.04 5.42
N PRO A 339 -11.94 -0.98 5.42
CA PRO A 339 -11.99 -2.09 6.37
C PRO A 339 -11.59 -1.69 7.79
#